data_AF-A0A4P9ZU38-F1
#
_entry.id   AF-A0A4P9ZU38-F1
#
_cell.length_a   1.000
_cell.length_b   1.000
_cell.length_c   1.000
_cell.angle_alpha   90.00
_cell.angle_beta   90.00
_cell.angle_gamma   90.00
#
_symmetry.space_group_name_H-M   'P 1'
#
loop_
_entity.id
_entity.type
_entity.pdbx_description
1 polymer ?
#
loop_
_entity_poly.entity_id
_entity_poly.type
_entity_poly.pdbx_seq_one_letter_code
_entity_poly.pdbx_strand_id
1 'polypeptide(L)'
;SYSGQATWYKPGLGACQNTHGEGELVAAINLRQWNKDVVCGTCVQIKGFLGGTVKVKIVDLCPECNHGSLDLSPAAFKHISLLTVGRLPIEWTWA
;
A
#
# COMPACT_ATOMS: atom_id res chain seq x y z
N SER A 1 7.25 -5.01 12.76
CA SER A 1 6.60 -3.84 12.17
C SER A 1 7.58 -3.13 11.25
N TYR A 2 7.06 -2.40 10.27
CA TYR A 2 7.85 -1.61 9.32
C TYR A 2 7.37 -0.16 9.38
N SER A 3 8.28 0.77 9.10
CA SER A 3 7.98 2.19 8.98
C SER A 3 8.38 2.67 7.59
N GLY A 4 7.59 3.58 7.03
CA GLY A 4 7.85 4.13 5.71
C GLY A 4 6.91 5.26 5.38
N GLN A 5 6.71 5.49 4.08
CA GLN A 5 5.77 6.48 3.57
C GLN A 5 4.63 5.78 2.82
N ALA A 6 3.42 6.29 2.96
CA ALA A 6 2.33 6.00 2.04
C ALA A 6 2.26 7.08 0.97
N THR A 7 2.10 6.68 -0.27
CA THR A 7 1.53 7.51 -1.37
C THR A 7 0.26 6.87 -1.89
N TRP A 8 -0.30 7.38 -2.98
CA TRP A 8 -1.37 6.71 -3.69
C TRP A 8 -1.18 6.73 -5.20
N TYR A 9 -1.73 5.72 -5.87
CA TYR A 9 -1.79 5.56 -7.32
C TYR A 9 -3.18 5.14 -7.77
N LYS A 10 -3.40 5.03 -9.09
CA LYS A 10 -4.62 4.45 -9.66
C LYS A 10 -4.35 2.99 -10.04
N PRO A 11 -4.92 2.01 -9.31
CA PRO A 11 -4.71 0.59 -9.60
C PRO A 11 -5.17 0.19 -11.01
N GLY A 12 -4.51 -0.83 -11.55
CA GLY A 12 -4.83 -1.47 -12.81
C GLY A 12 -4.38 -2.93 -12.79
N LEU A 13 -3.78 -3.42 -13.87
CA LEU A 13 -3.11 -4.73 -13.88
C LEU A 13 -1.81 -4.63 -13.07
N GLY A 14 -1.78 -5.26 -11.89
CA GLY A 14 -0.62 -5.25 -11.02
C GLY A 14 0.35 -6.41 -11.27
N ALA A 15 1.54 -6.34 -10.67
CA ALA A 15 2.58 -7.37 -10.71
C ALA A 15 2.13 -8.73 -10.13
N CYS A 16 1.05 -8.76 -9.34
CA CYS A 16 0.39 -10.00 -8.92
C CYS A 16 -0.56 -10.61 -9.98
N GLN A 17 -0.53 -10.11 -11.22
CA GLN A 17 -1.26 -10.64 -12.38
C GLN A 17 -2.79 -10.62 -12.24
N ASN A 18 -3.31 -9.70 -11.43
CA ASN A 18 -4.74 -9.43 -11.28
C ASN A 18 -4.99 -7.94 -11.50
N THR A 19 -6.20 -7.62 -11.98
CA THR A 19 -6.63 -6.22 -12.16
C THR A 19 -7.40 -5.77 -10.94
N HIS A 20 -7.05 -4.60 -10.42
CA HIS A 20 -7.75 -3.96 -9.31
C HIS A 20 -8.13 -2.52 -9.65
N GLY A 21 -9.18 -1.99 -9.01
CA GLY A 21 -9.68 -0.63 -9.20
C GLY A 21 -9.40 0.32 -8.02
N GLU A 22 -9.65 1.61 -8.25
CA GLU A 22 -9.43 2.68 -7.25
C GLU A 22 -10.28 2.55 -5.98
N GLY A 23 -11.39 1.81 -6.04
CA GLY A 23 -12.33 1.60 -4.94
C GLY A 23 -11.96 0.43 -4.00
N GLU A 24 -10.98 -0.38 -4.36
CA GLU A 24 -10.58 -1.56 -3.56
C GLU A 24 -9.50 -1.20 -2.54
N LEU A 25 -9.47 -1.89 -1.39
CA LEU A 25 -8.45 -1.69 -0.36
C LEU A 25 -7.17 -2.48 -0.69
N VAL A 26 -6.41 -1.96 -1.65
CA VAL A 26 -5.18 -2.59 -2.15
C VAL A 26 -3.98 -1.66 -2.11
N ALA A 27 -2.79 -2.23 -2.19
CA ALA A 27 -1.52 -1.51 -2.22
C ALA A 27 -0.46 -2.19 -3.10
N ALA A 28 0.50 -1.38 -3.56
CA ALA A 28 1.76 -1.81 -4.14
C ALA A 28 2.86 -1.80 -3.07
N ILE A 29 3.67 -2.86 -2.99
CA ILE A 29 4.81 -2.95 -2.06
C ILE A 29 6.12 -2.58 -2.77
N ASN A 30 7.07 -2.01 -2.03
CA ASN A 30 8.38 -1.65 -2.58
C ASN A 30 9.22 -2.83 -3.09
N LEU A 31 10.12 -2.56 -4.04
CA LEU A 31 11.00 -3.56 -4.64
C LEU A 31 11.85 -4.34 -3.63
N ARG A 32 12.32 -3.68 -2.57
CA ARG A 32 13.22 -4.30 -1.58
C ARG A 32 12.53 -5.37 -0.72
N GLN A 33 11.20 -5.32 -0.65
CA GLN A 33 10.37 -6.29 0.06
C GLN A 33 9.52 -7.13 -0.90
N TRP A 34 9.75 -7.01 -2.22
CA TRP A 34 9.02 -7.75 -3.22
C TRP A 34 9.51 -9.19 -3.35
N ASN A 35 8.59 -10.12 -3.18
CA ASN A 35 8.69 -11.49 -3.68
C ASN A 35 7.28 -11.93 -4.05
N LYS A 36 7.02 -12.07 -5.36
CA LYS A 36 5.68 -12.33 -5.89
C LYS A 36 4.98 -13.50 -5.18
N ASP A 37 5.68 -14.61 -4.97
CA ASP A 37 5.09 -15.83 -4.41
C ASP A 37 4.84 -15.74 -2.89
N VAL A 38 5.43 -14.72 -2.24
CA VAL A 38 5.31 -14.49 -0.79
C VAL A 38 4.32 -13.38 -0.49
N VAL A 39 4.36 -12.27 -1.22
CA VAL A 39 3.61 -11.05 -0.85
C VAL A 39 2.27 -10.95 -1.56
N CYS A 40 2.13 -11.50 -2.78
CA CYS A 40 0.89 -11.35 -3.52
C CYS A 40 -0.30 -11.96 -2.79
N GLY A 41 -1.36 -11.19 -2.62
CA GLY A 41 -2.57 -11.61 -1.93
C GLY A 41 -2.50 -11.57 -0.40
N THR A 42 -1.32 -11.34 0.18
CA THR A 42 -1.19 -11.14 1.63
C THR A 42 -1.69 -9.76 2.02
N CYS A 43 -2.07 -9.61 3.29
CA CYS A 43 -2.59 -8.36 3.82
C CYS A 43 -1.62 -7.71 4.79
N VAL A 44 -1.65 -6.38 4.83
CA VAL A 44 -0.95 -5.58 5.85
C VAL A 44 -1.94 -4.67 6.57
N GLN A 45 -1.72 -4.49 7.87
CA GLN A 45 -2.43 -3.51 8.68
C GLN A 45 -1.57 -2.25 8.75
N ILE A 46 -2.10 -1.15 8.23
CA ILE A 46 -1.43 0.15 8.18
C ILE A 46 -2.02 1.06 9.26
N LYS A 47 -1.15 1.85 9.88
CA LYS A 47 -1.47 2.98 10.74
C LYS A 47 -0.82 4.24 10.15
N GLY A 48 -1.65 5.21 9.77
CA GLY A 48 -1.19 6.53 9.38
C GLY A 48 -0.79 7.35 10.59
N PHE A 49 0.18 8.26 10.41
CA PHE A 49 0.63 9.14 11.49
C PHE A 49 -0.47 10.04 12.07
N LEU A 50 -1.54 10.32 11.30
CA LEU A 50 -2.72 11.07 11.74
C LEU A 50 -3.74 10.21 12.52
N GLY A 51 -3.43 8.94 12.81
CA GLY A 51 -4.23 8.05 13.65
C GLY A 51 -5.17 7.10 12.91
N GLY A 52 -5.45 7.36 11.62
CA GLY A 52 -6.26 6.46 10.79
C GLY A 52 -5.58 5.10 10.55
N THR A 53 -6.37 4.05 10.37
CA THR A 53 -5.88 2.69 10.11
C THR A 53 -6.62 2.04 8.95
N VAL A 54 -5.94 1.16 8.21
CA VAL A 54 -6.53 0.43 7.10
C VAL A 54 -5.83 -0.91 6.90
N LYS A 55 -6.61 -1.97 6.64
CA LYS A 55 -6.10 -3.26 6.18
C LYS A 55 -6.15 -3.27 4.65
N VAL A 56 -5.02 -3.53 3.99
CA VAL A 56 -4.95 -3.60 2.53
C VAL A 56 -4.32 -4.90 2.07
N LYS A 57 -4.73 -5.37 0.89
CA LYS A 57 -4.11 -6.50 0.19
C LYS A 57 -2.97 -6.01 -0.70
N ILE A 58 -1.83 -6.68 -0.67
CA ILE A 58 -0.72 -6.42 -1.59
C ILE A 58 -1.05 -7.07 -2.94
N VAL A 59 -1.13 -6.23 -3.99
CA VAL A 59 -1.53 -6.66 -5.34
C VAL A 59 -0.56 -6.21 -6.43
N ASP A 60 0.41 -5.37 -6.08
CA ASP A 60 1.32 -4.77 -7.04
C ASP A 60 2.70 -4.49 -6.44
N LEU A 61 3.63 -4.10 -7.31
CA LEU A 61 4.99 -3.70 -7.02
C LEU A 61 5.14 -2.20 -7.31
N CYS A 62 5.73 -1.46 -6.39
CA CYS A 62 6.19 -0.08 -6.59
C CYS A 62 7.73 -0.08 -6.66
N PRO A 63 8.35 -0.10 -7.87
CA PRO A 63 9.80 -0.20 -8.00
C PRO A 63 10.59 0.95 -7.36
N GLU A 64 10.03 2.15 -7.41
CA GLU A 64 10.62 3.40 -6.91
C GLU A 64 10.41 3.63 -5.41
N CYS A 65 9.52 2.87 -4.78
CA CYS A 65 9.24 3.02 -3.36
C CYS A 65 10.44 2.59 -2.51
N ASN A 66 10.74 3.38 -1.48
CA ASN A 66 11.75 3.03 -0.48
C ASN A 66 11.32 1.82 0.36
N HIS A 67 12.28 1.15 0.99
CA HIS A 67 11.98 0.10 1.98
C HIS A 67 10.97 0.59 3.02
N GLY A 68 10.00 -0.25 3.36
CA GLY A 68 8.90 0.06 4.28
C GLY A 68 7.79 0.95 3.70
N SER A 69 7.97 1.54 2.51
CA SER A 69 6.94 2.37 1.87
C SER A 69 5.96 1.51 1.07
N LEU A 70 4.72 1.99 0.99
CA LEU A 70 3.60 1.37 0.27
C LEU A 70 2.93 2.43 -0.60
N ASP A 71 2.49 2.04 -1.80
CA ASP A 71 1.68 2.91 -2.66
C ASP A 71 0.24 2.42 -2.65
N LEU A 72 -0.67 3.21 -2.12
CA LEU A 72 -2.03 2.77 -1.80
C LEU A 72 -3.01 3.07 -2.94
N SER A 73 -4.07 2.29 -3.04
CA SER A 73 -5.27 2.72 -3.76
C SER A 73 -5.86 4.01 -3.15
N PRO A 74 -6.63 4.81 -3.91
CA PRO A 74 -7.27 6.01 -3.39
C PRO A 74 -8.27 5.70 -2.27
N ALA A 75 -9.00 4.57 -2.36
CA ALA A 75 -9.87 4.10 -1.29
C ALA A 75 -9.08 3.84 0.00
N ALA A 76 -7.98 3.09 -0.06
CA ALA A 76 -7.17 2.80 1.13
C ALA A 76 -6.51 4.05 1.73
N PHE A 77 -5.96 4.93 0.90
CA PHE A 77 -5.30 6.16 1.38
C PHE A 77 -6.27 7.07 2.15
N LYS A 78 -7.53 7.16 1.68
CA LYS A 78 -8.59 7.96 2.33
C LYS A 78 -8.92 7.52 3.77
N HIS A 79 -8.60 6.29 4.15
CA HIS A 79 -8.75 5.83 5.54
C HIS A 79 -7.69 6.42 6.48
N ILE A 80 -6.55 6.87 5.95
CA ILE A 80 -5.43 7.36 6.76
C ILE A 80 -5.12 8.85 6.55
N SER A 81 -5.53 9.45 5.43
CA SER A 81 -5.37 10.88 5.14
C SER A 81 -6.19 11.34 3.92
N LEU A 82 -6.29 12.65 3.69
CA LEU A 82 -6.86 13.21 2.46
C LEU A 82 -5.90 13.02 1.27
N LEU A 83 -6.42 12.69 0.08
CA LEU A 83 -5.58 12.48 -1.12
C LEU A 83 -4.68 13.69 -1.46
N THR A 84 -5.12 14.91 -1.12
CA THR A 84 -4.36 16.16 -1.35
C THR A 84 -3.08 16.25 -0.53
N VAL A 85 -2.94 15.47 0.55
CA VAL A 85 -1.68 15.34 1.29
C VAL A 85 -0.63 14.63 0.44
N GLY A 86 -1.06 13.69 -0.42
CA GLY A 86 -0.23 12.99 -1.40
C GLY A 86 0.75 11.97 -0.82
N ARG A 87 1.44 12.31 0.27
CA ARG A 87 2.42 11.45 0.96
C ARG A 87 2.38 11.68 2.46
N LEU A 88 2.36 10.61 3.26
CA LEU A 88 2.49 10.72 4.72
C LEU A 88 3.25 9.55 5.35
N PRO A 89 3.81 9.72 6.56
CA PRO A 89 4.43 8.62 7.29
C PRO A 89 3.41 7.57 7.72
N ILE A 90 3.81 6.31 7.63
CA ILE A 90 3.03 5.15 8.08
C ILE A 90 3.87 4.17 8.88
N GLU A 91 3.19 3.41 9.73
CA GLU A 91 3.68 2.17 10.31
C GLU A 91 2.78 1.02 9.87
N TRP A 92 3.34 -0.17 9.66
CA TRP A 92 2.52 -1.33 9.31
C TRP A 92 3.12 -2.67 9.73
N THR A 93 2.27 -3.69 9.78
CA THR A 93 2.61 -5.10 10.03
C THR A 93 1.87 -5.99 9.04
N TRP A 94 2.41 -7.17 8.75
CA TRP A 94 1.63 -8.25 8.13
C TRP A 94 0.44 -8.61 9.03
N ALA A 95 -0.70 -8.95 8.42
CA ALA A 95 -2.00 -9.11 9.07
C ALA A 95 -2.66 -10.46 8.79
#